data_AF-J3PFZ8-F1
#
_entry.id   AF-J3PFZ8-F1
#
_cell.length_a   1.000
_cell.length_b   1.000
_cell.length_c   1.000
_cell.angle_alpha   90.00
_cell.angle_beta   90.00
_cell.angle_gamma   90.00
#
_symmetry.space_group_name_H-M   'P 1'
#
loop_
_entity.id
_entity.type
_entity.pdbx_description
1 polymer ?
#
loop_
_entity_poly.entity_id
_entity_poly.type
_entity_poly.pdbx_seq_one_letter_code
_entity_poly.pdbx_strand_id
1 'polypeptide(L)'
;MAVRDAIVELAGTLDGVFIVVDGLDECSSLGDNEFEMLCQFIASLGSKDLSGAYRVSLERIISQDESSDSLDLRALLWVANSVRRLSREEFHEALIIEEGMEEVTDGDRLGADFSMVEQCADLLILRDNSYELVHSSLGEYLRSLLET
;
A
#
# COMPACT_ATOMS: atom_id res chain seq x y z
N MET A 1 16.75 16.32 -24.04
CA MET A 1 17.07 15.23 -23.09
C MET A 1 15.79 14.43 -22.95
N ALA A 2 15.76 13.18 -23.40
CA ALA A 2 14.50 12.45 -23.52
C ALA A 2 13.96 12.12 -22.12
N VAL A 3 12.66 12.33 -21.90
CA VAL A 3 11.95 12.01 -20.64
C VAL A 3 12.34 10.64 -20.08
N ARG A 4 12.51 9.66 -20.97
CA ARG A 4 12.99 8.31 -20.65
C ARG A 4 14.33 8.30 -19.89
N ASP A 5 15.31 9.10 -20.31
CA ASP A 5 16.65 9.07 -19.73
C ASP A 5 16.63 9.70 -18.32
N ALA A 6 15.78 10.70 -18.09
CA ALA A 6 15.55 11.28 -16.76
C ALA A 6 14.84 10.31 -15.80
N ILE A 7 13.85 9.55 -16.30
CA ILE A 7 13.17 8.50 -15.52
C ILE A 7 14.15 7.39 -15.14
N VAL A 8 15.01 6.95 -16.07
CA VAL A 8 16.00 5.89 -15.82
C VAL A 8 17.08 6.33 -14.84
N GLU A 9 17.57 7.56 -14.94
CA GLU A 9 18.55 8.12 -14.00
C GLU A 9 17.97 8.22 -12.58
N LEU A 10 16.72 8.66 -12.47
CA LEU A 10 16.06 8.88 -11.19
C LEU A 10 15.59 7.56 -10.56
N ALA A 11 15.10 6.60 -11.34
CA ALA A 11 14.87 5.23 -10.89
C ALA A 11 16.16 4.55 -10.38
N GLY A 12 17.32 4.93 -10.93
CA GLY A 12 18.63 4.47 -10.43
C GLY A 12 19.04 5.08 -9.08
N THR A 13 18.39 6.16 -8.63
CA THR A 13 18.66 6.81 -7.33
C THR A 13 17.68 6.42 -6.22
N LEU A 14 16.57 5.78 -6.56
CA LEU A 14 15.55 5.35 -5.62
C LEU A 14 15.71 3.84 -5.36
N ASP A 15 16.13 3.47 -4.15
CA ASP A 15 16.03 2.09 -3.64
C ASP A 15 14.54 1.76 -3.43
N GLY A 16 13.79 1.55 -4.52
CA GLY A 16 12.33 1.34 -4.45
C GLY A 16 11.59 1.75 -5.72
N VAL A 17 11.85 1.04 -6.82
CA VAL A 17 11.26 1.29 -8.15
C VAL A 17 9.74 1.06 -8.22
N PHE A 18 9.11 0.47 -7.19
CA PHE A 18 7.72 0.02 -7.27
C PHE A 18 6.70 1.18 -7.32
N ILE A 19 6.87 2.24 -6.53
CA ILE A 19 5.96 3.40 -6.52
C ILE A 19 6.01 4.16 -7.86
N VAL A 20 7.17 4.17 -8.50
CA VAL A 20 7.35 4.82 -9.81
C VAL A 20 6.63 4.01 -10.89
N VAL A 21 6.63 2.67 -10.81
CA VAL A 21 5.95 1.81 -11.78
C VAL A 21 4.43 1.88 -11.63
N ASP A 22 3.90 1.86 -10.40
CA ASP A 22 2.47 2.05 -10.12
C ASP A 22 1.99 3.44 -10.57
N GLY A 23 2.73 4.48 -10.20
CA GLY A 23 2.47 5.84 -10.66
C GLY A 23 2.55 5.98 -12.19
N LEU A 24 3.39 5.19 -12.88
CA LEU A 24 3.45 5.18 -14.34
C LEU A 24 2.29 4.41 -15.00
N ASP A 25 1.80 3.34 -14.38
CA ASP A 25 0.68 2.53 -14.91
C ASP A 25 -0.64 3.32 -14.89
N GLU A 26 -0.86 4.08 -13.81
CA GLU A 26 -1.98 5.02 -13.67
C GLU A 26 -1.85 6.25 -14.60
N CYS A 27 -0.64 6.52 -15.08
CA CYS A 27 -0.37 7.61 -16.01
C CYS A 27 -0.51 7.22 -17.50
N SER A 28 -0.89 5.97 -17.81
CA SER A 28 -0.97 5.48 -19.18
C SER A 28 -2.01 6.19 -20.07
N SER A 29 -2.91 6.98 -19.49
CA SER A 29 -3.98 7.70 -20.21
C SER A 29 -3.92 9.24 -20.12
N LEU A 30 -2.84 9.81 -19.62
CA LEU A 30 -2.82 11.21 -19.17
C LEU A 30 -2.45 12.24 -20.26
N GLY A 31 -3.03 13.45 -20.14
CA GLY A 31 -2.66 14.62 -20.92
C GLY A 31 -1.46 15.37 -20.32
N ASP A 32 -1.08 16.48 -20.97
CA ASP A 32 0.15 17.22 -20.65
C ASP A 32 0.22 17.74 -19.19
N ASN A 33 -0.93 17.99 -18.57
CA ASN A 33 -1.00 18.58 -17.22
C ASN A 33 -0.78 17.53 -16.13
N GLU A 34 -1.27 16.31 -16.33
CA GLU A 34 -1.08 15.25 -15.35
C GLU A 34 0.31 14.60 -15.45
N PHE A 35 0.98 14.72 -16.60
CA PHE A 35 2.42 14.44 -16.73
C PHE A 35 3.27 15.39 -15.86
N GLU A 36 2.87 16.67 -15.73
CA GLU A 36 3.56 17.62 -14.85
C GLU A 36 3.38 17.24 -13.37
N MET A 37 2.20 16.74 -12.98
CA MET A 37 1.97 16.19 -11.64
C MET A 37 2.82 14.95 -11.37
N LEU A 38 2.96 14.05 -12.35
CA LEU A 38 3.87 12.90 -12.26
C LEU A 38 5.33 13.34 -12.07
N CYS A 39 5.79 14.34 -12.82
CA CYS A 39 7.14 14.88 -12.64
C CYS A 39 7.34 15.51 -11.25
N GLN A 40 6.34 16.21 -10.71
CA GLN A 40 6.39 16.76 -9.35
C GLN A 40 6.38 15.65 -8.29
N PHE A 41 5.58 14.60 -8.49
CA PHE A 41 5.55 13.41 -7.64
C PHE A 41 6.90 12.68 -7.64
N ILE A 42 7.47 12.43 -8.82
CA ILE A 42 8.78 11.80 -8.96
C ILE A 42 9.89 12.68 -8.34
N ALA A 43 9.81 14.01 -8.50
CA ALA A 43 10.76 14.92 -7.87
C ALA A 43 10.64 14.94 -6.34
N SER A 44 9.44 14.74 -5.79
CA SER A 44 9.25 14.62 -4.34
C SER A 44 9.81 13.31 -3.79
N LEU A 45 9.77 12.21 -4.56
CA LEU A 45 10.44 10.95 -4.23
C LEU A 45 11.97 11.07 -4.12
N GLY A 46 12.58 12.01 -4.85
CA GLY A 46 14.01 12.31 -4.76
C GLY A 46 14.42 13.04 -3.47
N SER A 47 13.46 13.56 -2.71
CA SER A 47 13.69 13.92 -1.31
C SER A 47 13.71 12.62 -0.50
N LYS A 48 14.60 12.49 0.49
CA LYS A 48 14.73 11.27 1.33
C LYS A 48 13.48 10.92 2.15
N ASP A 49 12.35 11.56 1.86
CA ASP A 49 11.10 11.48 2.57
C ASP A 49 10.03 10.84 1.67
N LEU A 50 10.08 9.51 1.56
CA LEU A 50 9.06 8.69 0.88
C LEU A 50 7.68 8.79 1.56
N SER A 51 7.58 9.45 2.73
CA SER A 51 6.33 9.61 3.48
C SER A 51 5.26 10.36 2.68
N GLY A 52 5.66 11.31 1.81
CA GLY A 52 4.73 12.05 0.96
C GLY A 52 4.03 11.15 -0.06
N ALA A 53 4.76 10.22 -0.67
CA ALA A 53 4.21 9.31 -1.65
C ALA A 53 3.31 8.24 -1.02
N TYR A 54 3.74 7.65 0.11
CA TYR A 54 2.89 6.72 0.85
C TYR A 54 1.61 7.39 1.37
N ARG A 55 1.70 8.65 1.80
CA ARG A 55 0.51 9.41 2.23
C ARG A 55 -0.52 9.51 1.13
N VAL A 56 -0.12 9.86 -0.10
CA VAL A 56 -1.05 9.97 -1.24
C VAL A 56 -1.70 8.61 -1.54
N SER A 57 -0.92 7.52 -1.54
CA SER A 57 -1.47 6.17 -1.75
C SER A 57 -2.44 5.75 -0.64
N LEU A 58 -2.14 6.05 0.62
CA LEU A 58 -3.05 5.77 1.75
C LEU A 58 -4.30 6.64 1.71
N GLU A 59 -4.18 7.93 1.42
CA GLU A 59 -5.33 8.84 1.26
C GLU A 59 -6.27 8.33 0.16
N ARG A 60 -5.71 7.79 -0.93
CA ARG A 60 -6.50 7.16 -1.99
C ARG A 60 -7.27 5.93 -1.49
N ILE A 61 -6.61 5.00 -0.80
CA ILE A 61 -7.25 3.81 -0.21
C ILE A 61 -8.38 4.24 0.72
N ILE A 62 -8.12 5.19 1.61
CA ILE A 62 -9.13 5.70 2.56
C ILE A 62 -10.28 6.41 1.82
N SER A 63 -10.00 7.16 0.75
CA SER A 63 -11.03 7.89 0.00
C SER A 63 -11.98 7.01 -0.81
N GLN A 64 -11.62 5.74 -1.04
CA GLN A 64 -12.45 4.76 -1.75
C GLN A 64 -13.52 4.12 -0.86
N ASP A 65 -13.37 4.23 0.47
CA ASP A 65 -14.31 3.70 1.45
C ASP A 65 -14.94 4.85 2.26
N GLU A 66 -16.24 5.11 2.06
CA GLU A 66 -16.97 6.14 2.84
C GLU A 66 -17.17 5.72 4.31
N SER A 67 -16.86 4.47 4.67
CA SER A 67 -16.93 3.96 6.04
C SER A 67 -15.62 4.20 6.79
N SER A 68 -15.71 4.55 8.08
CA SER A 68 -14.52 4.84 8.91
C SER A 68 -13.70 3.60 9.29
N ASP A 69 -14.15 2.41 8.92
CA ASP A 69 -13.52 1.12 9.22
C ASP A 69 -12.88 0.53 7.95
N SER A 70 -11.96 1.27 7.34
CA SER A 70 -11.25 0.82 6.15
C SER A 70 -10.47 -0.47 6.47
N LEU A 71 -11.03 -1.60 6.05
CA LEU A 71 -10.48 -2.94 6.24
C LEU A 71 -9.07 -3.05 5.66
N ASP A 72 -8.79 -2.26 4.63
CA ASP A 72 -7.50 -2.13 3.94
C ASP A 72 -6.41 -1.54 4.84
N LEU A 73 -6.74 -0.51 5.63
CA LEU A 73 -5.76 0.08 6.56
C LEU A 73 -5.43 -0.89 7.69
N ARG A 74 -6.45 -1.60 8.21
CA ARG A 74 -6.24 -2.68 9.20
C ARG A 74 -5.37 -3.79 8.62
N ALA A 75 -5.57 -4.16 7.37
CA ALA A 75 -4.73 -5.11 6.65
C ALA A 75 -3.26 -4.67 6.61
N LEU A 76 -2.99 -3.44 6.18
CA LEU A 76 -1.63 -2.89 6.14
C LEU A 76 -0.98 -2.87 7.54
N LEU A 77 -1.72 -2.49 8.57
CA LEU A 77 -1.23 -2.46 9.95
C LEU A 77 -0.95 -3.85 10.51
N TRP A 78 -1.80 -4.84 10.25
CA TRP A 78 -1.56 -6.23 10.64
C TRP A 78 -0.27 -6.77 10.03
N VAL A 79 -0.05 -6.57 8.72
CA VAL A 79 1.18 -7.04 8.06
C VAL A 79 2.40 -6.30 8.59
N ALA A 80 2.32 -4.99 8.81
CA ALA A 80 3.45 -4.17 9.26
C ALA A 80 3.88 -4.46 10.72
N ASN A 81 2.96 -4.84 11.59
CA ASN A 81 3.20 -4.93 13.04
C ASN A 81 3.20 -6.35 13.60
N SER A 82 2.92 -7.37 12.78
CA SER A 82 2.97 -8.76 13.23
C SER A 82 4.40 -9.20 13.54
N VAL A 83 4.59 -9.87 14.69
CA VAL A 83 5.90 -10.39 15.14
C VAL A 83 6.48 -11.42 14.16
N ARG A 84 5.61 -12.16 13.48
CA ARG A 84 5.95 -13.10 12.41
C ARG A 84 4.97 -12.92 11.26
N ARG A 85 5.32 -13.45 10.09
CA ARG A 85 4.37 -13.56 8.98
C ARG A 85 3.15 -14.38 9.39
N LEU A 86 1.97 -13.86 9.06
CA LEU A 86 0.69 -14.52 9.23
C LEU A 86 0.38 -15.29 7.95
N SER A 87 -0.05 -16.55 8.11
CA SER A 87 -0.68 -17.26 7.00
C SER A 87 -1.95 -16.54 6.55
N ARG A 88 -2.40 -16.81 5.32
CA ARG A 88 -3.61 -16.22 4.77
C ARG A 88 -4.82 -16.46 5.66
N GLU A 89 -4.96 -17.66 6.23
CA GLU A 89 -6.04 -17.98 7.16
C GLU A 89 -5.94 -17.15 8.45
N GLU A 90 -4.76 -17.12 9.08
CA GLU A 90 -4.54 -16.33 10.31
C GLU A 90 -4.79 -14.84 10.08
N PHE A 91 -4.39 -14.33 8.92
CA PHE A 91 -4.56 -12.94 8.54
C PHE A 91 -6.03 -12.59 8.31
N HIS A 92 -6.79 -13.45 7.61
CA HIS A 92 -8.23 -13.24 7.42
C HIS A 92 -8.98 -13.28 8.75
N GLU A 93 -8.64 -14.21 9.64
CA GLU A 93 -9.23 -14.26 10.99
C GLU A 93 -8.90 -12.97 11.78
N ALA A 94 -7.66 -12.49 11.73
CA ALA A 94 -7.25 -11.24 12.40
C ALA A 94 -7.97 -9.99 11.87
N LEU A 95 -8.34 -9.98 10.59
CA LEU A 95 -9.05 -8.88 9.94
C LEU A 95 -10.51 -8.75 10.36
N ILE A 96 -11.12 -9.84 10.82
CA ILE A 96 -12.53 -9.83 11.22
C ILE A 96 -12.70 -9.34 12.65
N ILE A 97 -11.66 -9.49 13.49
CA ILE A 97 -11.71 -9.14 14.92
C ILE A 97 -11.85 -7.64 15.13
N GLU A 98 -12.94 -7.25 15.77
CA GLU A 98 -13.22 -5.87 16.20
C GLU A 98 -13.37 -5.76 17.72
N GLU A 99 -13.19 -4.56 18.24
CA GLU A 99 -13.38 -4.30 19.67
C GLU A 99 -14.83 -4.59 20.07
N GLY A 100 -15.01 -5.42 21.09
CA GLY A 100 -16.33 -5.80 21.59
C GLY A 100 -16.94 -7.05 20.93
N MET A 101 -16.24 -7.70 19.99
CA MET A 101 -16.65 -9.03 19.53
C MET A 101 -16.43 -10.08 20.62
N GLU A 102 -17.44 -10.92 20.86
CA GLU A 102 -17.37 -12.05 21.80
C GLU A 102 -17.09 -13.39 21.10
N GLU A 103 -17.55 -13.52 19.85
CA GLU A 103 -17.36 -14.72 19.02
C GLU A 103 -17.23 -14.34 17.53
N VAL A 104 -16.56 -15.21 16.77
CA VAL A 104 -16.47 -15.13 15.30
C VAL A 104 -17.34 -16.24 14.73
N THR A 105 -18.32 -15.88 13.90
CA THR A 105 -19.21 -16.84 13.25
C THR A 105 -18.77 -17.14 11.82
N ASP A 106 -19.28 -18.23 11.24
CA ASP A 106 -18.98 -18.55 9.83
C ASP A 106 -19.50 -17.49 8.84
N GLY A 107 -20.45 -16.64 9.25
CA GLY A 107 -20.95 -15.53 8.44
C GLY A 107 -20.00 -14.34 8.38
N ASP A 108 -19.12 -14.19 9.37
CA ASP A 108 -18.15 -13.09 9.44
C ASP A 108 -16.88 -13.40 8.63
N ARG A 109 -16.67 -14.68 8.29
CA ARG A 109 -15.47 -15.16 7.62
C ARG A 109 -15.33 -14.62 6.20
N LEU A 110 -14.17 -14.04 5.94
CA LEU A 110 -13.75 -13.67 4.60
C LEU A 110 -13.64 -14.93 3.72
N GLY A 111 -14.26 -14.88 2.54
CA GLY A 111 -14.28 -15.99 1.60
C GLY A 111 -12.89 -16.43 1.15
N ALA A 112 -12.75 -17.69 0.74
CA ALA A 112 -11.47 -18.25 0.27
C ALA A 112 -10.91 -17.54 -0.98
N ASP A 113 -11.76 -16.86 -1.75
CA ASP A 113 -11.38 -16.09 -2.94
C ASP A 113 -11.06 -14.62 -2.61
N PHE A 114 -11.26 -14.18 -1.37
CA PHE A 114 -11.00 -12.80 -0.95
C PHE A 114 -9.49 -12.51 -0.96
N SER A 115 -9.08 -11.50 -1.73
CA SER A 115 -7.68 -11.11 -1.89
C SER A 115 -7.47 -9.68 -1.41
N MET A 116 -6.54 -9.52 -0.47
CA MET A 116 -6.18 -8.20 0.05
C MET A 116 -5.20 -7.44 -0.84
N VAL A 117 -4.66 -8.09 -1.89
CA VAL A 117 -3.73 -7.44 -2.83
C VAL A 117 -4.42 -6.31 -3.59
N GLU A 118 -5.58 -6.60 -4.18
CA GLU A 118 -6.35 -5.64 -4.98
C GLU A 118 -6.95 -4.53 -4.12
N GLN A 119 -7.45 -4.88 -2.93
CA GLN A 119 -8.08 -3.95 -2.00
C GLN A 119 -7.07 -2.94 -1.43
N CYS A 120 -5.83 -3.38 -1.16
CA CYS A 120 -4.76 -2.51 -0.66
C CYS A 120 -3.97 -1.79 -1.78
N ALA A 121 -4.53 -1.63 -2.99
CA ALA A 121 -3.89 -0.96 -4.12
C ALA A 121 -2.43 -1.43 -4.36
N ASP A 122 -2.22 -2.74 -4.37
CA ASP A 122 -0.93 -3.39 -4.62
C ASP A 122 0.21 -3.04 -3.62
N LEU A 123 -0.13 -2.41 -2.48
CA LEU A 123 0.80 -2.23 -1.37
C LEU A 123 1.12 -3.53 -0.64
N LEU A 124 0.33 -4.58 -0.91
CA LEU A 124 0.53 -5.94 -0.43
C LEU A 124 0.80 -6.90 -1.58
N ILE A 125 1.62 -7.91 -1.29
CA ILE A 125 1.86 -9.04 -2.18
C ILE A 125 1.60 -10.35 -1.43
N LEU A 126 1.02 -11.33 -2.12
CA LEU A 126 0.81 -12.67 -1.56
C LEU A 126 1.99 -13.57 -1.98
N ARG A 127 2.78 -14.04 -1.01
CA ARG A 127 3.91 -14.97 -1.22
C ARG A 127 3.82 -16.12 -0.23
N ASP A 128 3.99 -17.35 -0.71
CA ASP A 128 3.99 -18.56 0.13
C ASP A 128 2.81 -18.62 1.12
N ASN A 129 1.61 -18.27 0.64
CA ASN A 129 0.37 -18.18 1.42
C ASN A 129 0.40 -17.16 2.58
N SER A 130 1.22 -16.11 2.49
CA SER A 130 1.30 -15.03 3.48
C SER A 130 1.32 -13.66 2.78
N TYR A 131 0.62 -12.68 3.34
CA TYR A 131 0.69 -11.31 2.82
C TYR A 131 1.96 -10.62 3.32
N GLU A 132 2.62 -9.89 2.43
CA GLU A 132 3.81 -9.10 2.72
C GLU A 132 3.64 -7.69 2.17
N LEU A 133 4.23 -6.69 2.83
CA LEU A 133 4.31 -5.35 2.26
C LEU A 133 5.18 -5.41 1.01
N VAL A 134 4.79 -4.65 -0.01
CA VAL A 134 5.55 -4.57 -1.25
C VAL A 134 6.98 -4.04 -1.05
N HIS A 135 7.20 -3.25 0.01
CA HIS A 135 8.51 -2.74 0.38
C HIS A 135 8.66 -2.53 1.90
N SER A 136 9.89 -2.68 2.43
CA SER A 136 10.14 -2.53 3.87
C SER A 136 9.98 -1.10 4.39
N SER A 137 10.26 -0.09 3.56
CA SER A 137 10.07 1.33 3.94
C SER A 137 8.61 1.71 4.14
N LEU A 138 7.66 1.00 3.50
CA LEU A 138 6.24 1.16 3.80
C LEU A 138 5.95 0.74 5.25
N GLY A 139 6.56 -0.35 5.70
CA GLY A 139 6.42 -0.82 7.08
C GLY A 139 7.04 0.13 8.10
N GLU A 140 8.14 0.80 7.76
CA GLU A 140 8.71 1.88 8.58
C GLU A 140 7.79 3.10 8.65
N TYR A 141 7.23 3.51 7.51
CA TYR A 141 6.28 4.62 7.44
C TYR A 141 5.02 4.33 8.25
N LEU A 142 4.38 3.16 8.06
CA LEU A 142 3.19 2.77 8.81
C LEU A 142 3.43 2.74 10.33
N ARG A 143 4.59 2.28 10.78
CA ARG A 143 4.97 2.30 12.20
C ARG A 143 5.16 3.72 12.73
N SER A 144 5.71 4.63 11.93
CA SER A 144 5.85 6.04 12.32
C SER A 144 4.50 6.73 12.58
N LEU A 145 3.42 6.28 11.93
CA LEU A 145 2.06 6.80 12.17
C LEU A 145 1.50 6.42 13.54
N LEU A 146 1.98 5.33 14.15
CA LEU A 146 1.53 4.85 15.47
C LEU A 146 2.27 5.53 16.64
N GLU A 147 3.40 6.18 16.37
CA GLU A 147 4.21 6.87 17.38
C GLU A 147 3.73 8.32 17.66
N THR A 148 2.63 8.73 17.02
CA THR A 148 2.05 10.09 17.11
C THR A 148 0.80 10.10 17.97
#